data_AF-A0A7C5MVQ6-F1
#
_entry.id   AF-A0A7C5MVQ6-F1
#
_cell.length_a   1.000
_cell.length_b   1.000
_cell.length_c   1.000
_cell.angle_alpha   90.00
_cell.angle_beta   90.00
_cell.angle_gamma   90.00
#
_symmetry.space_group_name_H-M   'P 1'
#
loop_
_entity.id
_entity.type
_entity.pdbx_description
1 polymer ?
#
loop_
_entity_poly.entity_id
_entity_poly.type
_entity_poly.pdbx_seq_one_letter_code
_entity_poly.pdbx_strand_id
1 'polypeptide(L)'
;MVDEVVKRIIEWKTKGKSYPYQIQIHPTNYCNLKCIFCPTRALVKELDRKKELTREEWLKMIQEGNELGVKEWHICGGGEPFFFKEDTL
;
A
#
# COMPACT_ATOMS: atom_id res chain seq x y z
N MET A 1 20.25 -6.38 0.90
CA MET A 1 18.78 -6.32 0.72
C MET A 1 18.11 -7.54 1.34
N VAL A 2 18.45 -8.75 0.88
CA VAL A 2 17.98 -10.03 1.46
C VAL A 2 18.33 -10.15 2.95
N ASP A 3 19.52 -9.70 3.34
CA ASP A 3 19.99 -9.83 4.74
C ASP A 3 19.12 -9.09 5.75
N GLU A 4 18.60 -7.91 5.40
CA GLU A 4 17.73 -7.12 6.29
C GLU A 4 16.35 -7.77 6.43
N VAL A 5 15.82 -8.35 5.36
CA VAL A 5 14.57 -9.13 5.39
C VAL A 5 14.75 -10.36 6.29
N VAL A 6 15.82 -11.12 6.10
CA VAL A 6 16.14 -12.30 6.92
C VAL A 6 16.29 -11.91 8.39
N LYS A 7 17.00 -10.82 8.69
CA LYS A 7 17.16 -10.30 10.05
C LYS A 7 15.82 -9.99 10.72
N ARG A 8 14.90 -9.33 10.01
CA ARG A 8 13.56 -8.99 10.55
C ARG A 8 12.69 -10.22 10.77
N ILE A 9 12.78 -11.22 9.90
CA ILE A 9 12.10 -12.51 10.10
C ILE A 9 12.63 -13.22 11.34
N ILE A 10 13.95 -13.24 11.54
CA ILE A 10 14.57 -13.81 12.75
C ILE A 10 14.13 -13.05 14.00
N GLU A 11 14.12 -11.72 13.96
CA GLU A 11 13.65 -10.88 15.06
C GLU A 11 12.19 -11.16 15.40
N TRP A 12 11.32 -11.25 14.40
CA TRP A 12 9.92 -11.60 14.59
C TRP A 12 9.75 -12.98 15.23
N LYS A 13 10.48 -13.99 14.73
CA LYS A 13 10.47 -15.34 15.29
C LYS A 13 10.93 -15.38 16.75
N THR A 14 11.90 -14.56 17.12
CA THR A 14 12.54 -14.61 18.45
C THR A 14 11.85 -13.73 19.48
N LYS A 15 11.37 -12.54 19.09
CA LYS A 15 10.76 -11.55 19.98
C LYS A 15 9.24 -11.46 19.86
N GLY A 16 8.64 -12.18 18.91
CA GLY A 16 7.21 -12.12 18.57
C GLY A 16 6.79 -10.86 17.79
N LYS A 17 7.72 -9.94 17.50
CA LYS A 17 7.46 -8.70 16.77
C LYS A 17 8.69 -8.23 15.97
N SER A 18 8.44 -7.70 14.78
CA SER A 18 9.40 -6.91 14.00
C SER A 18 8.60 -6.01 13.04
N TYR A 19 9.21 -4.92 12.57
CA TYR A 19 8.56 -3.98 11.66
C TYR A 19 8.69 -4.42 10.20
N PRO A 20 7.69 -4.14 9.35
CA PRO A 20 7.70 -4.57 7.96
C PRO A 20 8.90 -3.99 7.22
N TYR A 21 9.57 -4.82 6.42
CA TYR A 21 10.61 -4.36 5.50
C TYR A 21 9.99 -3.60 4.31
N GLN A 22 8.89 -4.15 3.78
CA GLN A 22 8.17 -3.63 2.63
C GLN A 22 6.70 -3.39 3.01
N ILE A 23 6.12 -2.30 2.51
CA ILE A 23 4.68 -2.04 2.55
C ILE A 23 4.14 -1.85 1.14
N GLN A 24 3.04 -2.53 0.84
CA GLN A 24 2.27 -2.35 -0.39
C GLN A 24 1.04 -1.49 -0.09
N ILE A 25 0.79 -0.48 -0.93
CA ILE A 25 -0.35 0.42 -0.81
C ILE A 25 -1.18 0.42 -2.08
N HIS A 26 -2.49 0.52 -1.88
CA HIS A 26 -3.50 0.64 -2.92
C HIS A 26 -4.18 2.01 -2.72
N PRO A 27 -3.67 3.09 -3.35
CA PRO A 27 -4.18 4.44 -3.08
C PRO A 27 -5.64 4.60 -3.45
N THR A 28 -6.07 3.88 -4.49
CA THR A 28 -7.45 3.85 -4.95
C THR A 28 -7.80 2.50 -5.57
N ASN A 29 -9.09 2.13 -5.50
CA ASN A 29 -9.67 1.00 -6.24
C ASN A 29 -10.31 1.43 -7.58
N TYR A 30 -10.34 2.72 -7.89
CA TYR A 30 -10.87 3.22 -9.17
C TYR A 30 -9.89 2.96 -10.31
N CYS A 31 -10.41 2.56 -11.47
CA CYS A 31 -9.60 2.24 -12.64
C CYS A 31 -10.34 2.65 -13.93
N ASN A 32 -9.60 3.16 -14.91
CA ASN A 32 -10.11 3.46 -16.25
C ASN A 32 -10.17 2.22 -17.16
N LEU A 33 -9.57 1.10 -16.75
CA LEU A 33 -9.61 -0.17 -17.47
C LEU A 33 -10.70 -1.10 -16.94
N LYS A 34 -11.12 -2.06 -17.77
CA LYS A 34 -12.15 -3.07 -17.44
C LYS A 34 -11.63 -4.50 -17.66
N CYS A 35 -10.43 -4.78 -17.17
CA CYS A 35 -9.77 -6.07 -17.35
C CYS A 35 -10.65 -7.23 -16.84
N ILE A 36 -10.86 -8.25 -17.68
CA ILE A 36 -11.76 -9.37 -17.38
C ILE A 36 -11.27 -10.24 -16.21
N PHE A 37 -9.97 -10.21 -15.93
CA PHE A 37 -9.32 -10.95 -14.86
C PHE A 37 -9.14 -10.14 -13.57
N CYS A 38 -9.63 -8.89 -13.51
CA CYS A 38 -9.36 -8.00 -12.38
C CYS A 38 -10.12 -8.45 -11.11
N PRO A 39 -9.42 -8.83 -10.03
CA PRO A 39 -10.07 -9.24 -8.78
C PRO A 39 -10.76 -8.06 -8.09
N THR A 40 -10.20 -6.85 -8.14
CA THR A 40 -10.84 -5.64 -7.58
C THR A 40 -12.23 -5.43 -8.19
N ARG A 41 -12.34 -5.55 -9.52
CA ARG A 41 -13.62 -5.44 -10.22
C ARG A 41 -14.60 -6.56 -9.85
N ALA A 42 -14.10 -7.77 -9.58
CA ALA A 42 -14.94 -8.91 -9.23
C ALA A 42 -15.43 -8.88 -7.77
N LEU A 43 -14.60 -8.37 -6.85
CA LEU A 43 -14.80 -8.49 -5.41
C LEU A 43 -15.30 -7.18 -4.76
N VAL A 44 -14.93 -6.02 -5.31
CA VAL A 44 -15.34 -4.71 -4.78
C VAL A 44 -16.64 -4.30 -5.45
N LYS A 45 -17.75 -4.39 -4.69
CA LYS A 45 -19.10 -4.12 -5.20
C LYS A 45 -19.47 -2.63 -5.18
N GLU A 46 -18.91 -1.89 -4.22
CA GLU A 46 -19.19 -0.47 -4.03
C GLU A 46 -17.87 0.28 -3.84
N LEU A 47 -17.70 1.36 -4.59
CA LEU A 47 -16.59 2.29 -4.47
C LEU A 47 -17.12 3.62 -3.97
N ASP A 48 -16.50 4.12 -2.91
CA ASP A 48 -16.81 5.42 -2.32
C ASP A 48 -15.49 6.12 -1.98
N ARG A 49 -15.11 7.10 -2.82
CA ARG A 49 -13.89 7.91 -2.63
C ARG A 49 -13.83 8.56 -1.24
N LYS A 50 -14.97 8.86 -0.61
CA LYS A 50 -14.99 9.46 0.74
C LYS A 50 -14.52 8.52 1.84
N LYS A 51 -14.42 7.21 1.56
CA LYS A 51 -13.89 6.19 2.46
C LYS A 51 -12.42 5.86 2.16
N GLU A 52 -11.84 6.40 1.09
CA GLU A 52 -10.40 6.30 0.83
C GLU A 52 -9.64 7.28 1.73
N LEU A 53 -8.39 6.94 2.07
CA LEU A 53 -7.54 7.84 2.85
C LEU A 53 -7.28 9.13 2.07
N THR A 54 -7.26 10.26 2.78
CA THR A 54 -6.84 11.52 2.18
C THR A 54 -5.35 11.50 1.86
N ARG A 55 -4.91 12.44 1.02
CA ARG A 55 -3.49 12.64 0.73
C ARG A 55 -2.66 12.82 2.01
N GLU A 56 -3.15 13.61 2.95
CA GLU A 56 -2.47 13.87 4.22
C GLU A 56 -2.36 12.61 5.08
N GLU A 57 -3.41 11.78 5.09
CA GLU A 57 -3.40 10.49 5.79
C GLU A 57 -2.40 9.50 5.16
N TRP A 58 -2.35 9.43 3.82
CA TRP A 58 -1.34 8.63 3.12
C TRP A 58 0.09 9.10 3.44
N LEU A 59 0.35 10.41 3.35
CA LEU A 59 1.66 10.97 3.65
C LEU A 59 2.08 10.71 5.10
N LYS A 60 1.15 10.85 6.05
CA LYS A 60 1.38 10.53 7.46
C LYS A 60 1.74 9.06 7.65
N MET A 61 1.01 8.14 7.03
CA MET A 61 1.29 6.70 7.12
C MET A 61 2.65 6.35 6.51
N ILE A 62 3.03 6.98 5.39
CA ILE A 62 4.36 6.82 4.78
C ILE A 62 5.45 7.32 5.74
N GLN A 63 5.27 8.48 6.36
CA GLN A 63 6.21 9.02 7.33
C GLN A 63 6.37 8.08 8.53
N GLU A 64 5.27 7.63 9.13
CA GLU A 64 5.30 6.69 10.26
C GLU A 64 5.99 5.37 9.87
N GLY A 65 5.70 4.82 8.69
CA GLY A 65 6.38 3.62 8.20
C GLY A 65 7.88 3.83 8.00
N ASN A 66 8.30 4.99 7.51
CA ASN A 66 9.71 5.34 7.37
C ASN A 66 10.41 5.43 8.74
N GLU A 67 9.75 6.01 9.74
CA GLU A 67 10.24 6.08 11.13
C GLU A 67 10.39 4.68 11.76
N LEU A 68 9.48 3.76 11.42
CA LEU A 68 9.57 2.34 11.79
C LEU A 68 10.60 1.55 10.98
N GLY A 69 11.29 2.21 10.05
CA GLY A 69 12.38 1.66 9.27
C GLY A 69 11.95 0.84 8.07
N VAL A 70 10.72 1.00 7.55
CA VAL A 70 10.33 0.45 6.24
C VAL A 70 11.34 0.89 5.18
N LYS A 71 11.74 -0.04 4.32
CA LYS A 71 12.77 0.18 3.29
C LYS A 71 12.21 0.21 1.88
N GLU A 72 11.03 -0.36 1.68
CA GLU A 72 10.45 -0.52 0.36
C GLU A 72 8.96 -0.21 0.37
N TRP A 73 8.54 0.65 -0.55
CA TRP A 73 7.15 1.05 -0.73
C TRP A 73 6.69 0.66 -2.13
N HIS A 74 5.64 -0.14 -2.20
CA HIS A 74 5.06 -0.58 -3.45
C HIS A 74 3.72 0.11 -3.66
N ILE A 75 3.65 0.98 -4.66
CA ILE A 75 2.40 1.59 -5.10
C ILE A 75 1.81 0.66 -6.15
N CYS A 76 1.10 -0.37 -5.68
CA CYS A 76 0.54 -1.39 -6.57
C CYS A 76 -0.87 -1.06 -7.05
N GLY A 77 -1.55 -0.10 -6.39
CA GLY A 77 -2.94 0.25 -6.70
C GLY A 77 -3.93 -0.84 -6.28
N GLY A 78 -5.21 -0.51 -6.22
CA GLY A 78 -6.30 -1.50 -6.35
C GLY A 78 -7.02 -1.35 -7.69
N GLY A 79 -6.95 -0.14 -8.25
CA GLY A 79 -7.20 0.19 -9.65
C GLY A 79 -5.99 0.89 -10.26
N GLU A 80 -6.20 2.00 -10.97
CA GLU A 80 -5.16 2.79 -11.62
C GLU A 80 -4.66 3.88 -10.65
N PRO A 81 -3.39 3.87 -10.19
CA PRO A 81 -2.86 4.87 -9.25
C PRO A 81 -3.03 6.32 -9.70
N PHE A 82 -3.01 6.59 -11.00
CA PHE A 82 -3.17 7.94 -11.57
C PHE A 82 -4.63 8.27 -11.96
N PHE A 83 -5.62 7.51 -11.48
CA PHE A 83 -7.02 7.71 -11.85
C PHE A 83 -7.54 9.11 -11.47
N PHE A 84 -7.20 9.59 -10.28
CA PHE A 84 -7.54 10.93 -9.80
C PHE A 84 -6.36 11.87 -10.02
N LYS A 85 -6.50 12.81 -10.96
CA LYS A 85 -5.43 13.75 -11.30
C LYS A 85 -5.07 14.67 -10.13
N GLU A 86 -6.06 15.02 -9.30
CA GLU A 86 -5.85 15.88 -8.13
C GLU A 86 -4.85 15.29 -7.11
N ASP A 87 -4.70 13.97 -7.10
CA ASP A 87 -3.80 13.25 -6.19
C ASP A 87 -2.38 13.06 -6.78
N THR A 88 -2.16 13.54 -8.01
CA THR A 88 -0.87 13.43 -8.74
C THR A 88 -0.07 14.72 -8.57
N LEU A 89 1.26 14.61 -8.42
CA LEU A 89 2.19 15.72 -8.19
C LEU A 89 2.26 16.70 -9.37
#